data_AF-A0AAU1GKB3-F1
#
_entry.id   AF-A0AAU1GKB3-F1
#
_cell.length_a   1.000
_cell.length_b   1.000
_cell.length_c   1.000
_cell.angle_alpha   90.00
_cell.angle_beta   90.00
_cell.angle_gamma   90.00
#
_symmetry.space_group_name_H-M   'P 1'
#
loop_
_entity.id
_entity.type
_entity.pdbx_description
1 polymer ?
#
loop_
_entity_poly.entity_id
_entity_poly.type
_entity_poly.pdbx_seq_one_letter_code
_entity_poly.pdbx_strand_id
1 'polypeptide(L)' 'MAELTQVGAVPGDAEVRLAAALPHLRIADRAVALRAVKPMGRLLDPDGRAVGFVPMNLWE' A
#
# COMPACT_ATOMS: atom_id res chain seq x y z
N MET A 1 3.27 13.96 -15.12
CA MET A 1 2.27 13.99 -14.02
C MET A 1 1.22 12.96 -14.35
N ALA A 2 1.18 11.82 -13.67
CA ALA A 2 0.13 10.83 -13.87
C ALA A 2 -0.98 11.10 -12.85
N GLU A 3 -2.20 11.37 -13.34
CA GLU A 3 -3.39 11.49 -12.51
C GLU A 3 -3.76 10.13 -11.91
N LEU A 4 -3.91 10.08 -10.58
CA LEU A 4 -4.43 8.94 -9.85
C LEU A 4 -5.96 9.02 -9.83
N THR A 5 -6.60 8.74 -10.97
CA THR A 5 -8.04 8.94 -11.17
C THR A 5 -8.92 7.85 -10.54
N GLN A 6 -8.34 6.82 -9.91
CA GLN A 6 -9.14 5.76 -9.28
C GLN A 6 -8.60 5.34 -7.92
N VAL A 7 -9.29 5.83 -6.88
CA VAL A 7 -9.24 5.26 -5.54
C VAL A 7 -10.30 4.17 -5.47
N GLY A 8 -9.89 2.91 -5.60
CA GLY A 8 -10.76 1.78 -5.30
C GLY A 8 -10.94 1.65 -3.80
N ALA A 9 -12.15 1.88 -3.30
CA ALA A 9 -12.51 1.48 -1.94
C ALA A 9 -12.56 -0.05 -1.92
N VAL A 10 -11.55 -0.69 -1.33
CA VAL A 10 -11.65 -2.08 -0.92
C VAL A 10 -12.29 -2.04 0.47
N PRO A 11 -13.56 -2.45 0.66
CA PRO A 11 -14.03 -2.77 2.00
C PRO A 11 -13.10 -3.88 2.48
N GLY A 12 -12.26 -3.57 3.47
CA GLY A 12 -11.29 -4.53 3.96
C GLY A 12 -12.05 -5.74 4.46
N ASP A 13 -11.69 -6.92 3.97
CA ASP A 13 -11.86 -8.19 4.67
C ASP A 13 -11.77 -8.06 6.21
N ALA A 14 -10.90 -7.19 6.71
CA ALA A 14 -10.79 -6.81 8.11
C ALA A 14 -12.05 -6.18 8.72
N GLU A 15 -12.71 -5.23 8.04
CA GLU A 15 -13.92 -4.52 8.53
C GLU A 15 -15.09 -5.50 8.68
N VAL A 16 -15.27 -6.40 7.69
CA VAL A 16 -16.30 -7.46 7.72
C VAL A 16 -16.04 -8.44 8.86
N ARG A 17 -14.78 -8.89 9.02
CA ARG A 17 -14.40 -9.80 10.11
C ARG A 17 -14.58 -9.16 11.49
N LEU A 18 -14.26 -7.87 11.62
CA LEU A 18 -14.43 -7.11 12.86
C LEU A 18 -15.91 -6.92 13.20
N ALA A 19 -16.76 -6.61 12.22
CA ALA A 19 -18.20 -6.47 12.43
C ALA A 19 -18.85 -7.80 12.86
N ALA A 20 -18.38 -8.93 12.33
CA ALA A 20 -18.84 -10.26 12.75
C ALA A 20 -18.38 -10.63 14.17
N ALA A 21 -17.16 -10.26 14.55
CA ALA A 21 -16.60 -10.57 15.86
C ALA A 21 -17.08 -9.63 16.98
N LEU A 22 -17.45 -8.39 16.64
CA LEU A 22 -17.82 -7.34 17.59
C LEU A 22 -19.13 -6.66 17.15
N PRO A 23 -20.31 -7.22 17.52
CA PRO A 23 -21.61 -6.74 17.06
C PRO A 23 -21.96 -5.30 17.47
N HIS A 24 -21.27 -4.77 18.49
CA HIS A 24 -21.44 -3.40 18.97
C HIS A 24 -20.40 -2.42 18.41
N LEU A 25 -19.51 -2.89 17.53
CA LEU A 25 -18.49 -2.06 16.91
C LEU A 25 -19.14 -1.03 16.00
N ARG A 26 -18.85 0.24 16.25
CA ARG A 26 -19.27 1.36 15.42
C ARG A 26 -18.05 1.94 14.74
N ILE A 27 -18.13 2.11 13.43
CA ILE A 27 -17.04 2.70 12.65
C ILE A 27 -17.12 4.20 12.81
N ALA A 28 -16.08 4.77 13.39
CA ALA A 28 -16.01 6.20 13.69
C ALA A 28 -15.68 7.03 12.45
N ASP A 29 -14.80 6.52 11.58
CA ASP A 29 -14.37 7.21 10.37
C ASP A 29 -13.89 6.20 9.31
N ARG A 30 -13.96 6.59 8.04
CA ARG A 30 -13.41 5.82 6.91
C ARG A 30 -12.43 6.69 6.15
N ALA A 31 -11.15 6.37 6.29
CA ALA A 31 -10.09 7.02 5.55
C ALA A 31 -9.64 6.13 4.38
N VAL A 32 -9.32 6.77 3.26
CA VAL A 32 -8.60 6.12 2.17
C VAL A 32 -7.11 6.42 2.36
N ALA A 33 -6.30 5.37 2.41
CA ALA A 33 -4.85 5.48 2.28
C ALA A 33 -4.41 5.10 0.86
N LEU A 34 -3.59 5.95 0.24
CA LEU A 34 -2.84 5.55 -0.94
C LEU A 34 -1.68 4.67 -0.48
N ARG A 35 -1.76 3.36 -0.72
CA ARG A 35 -0.62 2.47 -0.51
C ARG A 35 0.35 2.67 -1.67
N ALA A 36 1.36 3.51 -1.46
CA ALA A 36 2.52 3.51 -2.33
C ALA A 36 3.22 2.15 -2.18
N VAL A 37 3.01 1.26 -3.15
CA VAL A 37 3.87 0.08 -3.31
C VAL A 37 5.21 0.65 -3.77
N LYS A 38 6.23 0.65 -2.90
CA LYS A 38 7.59 1.02 -3.31
C LYS A 38 8.05 -0.03 -4.32
N PRO A 39 8.05 0.27 -5.62
CA PRO A 39 8.34 -0.76 -6.61
C PRO A 39 9.83 -1.08 -6.58
N MET A 40 10.67 -0.11 -6.21
CA MET A 40 12.11 -0.22 -6.38
C MET A 40 12.88 0.10 -5.09
N GLY A 41 13.68 -0.86 -4.65
CA GLY A 41 14.72 -0.66 -3.65
C GLY A 41 15.94 0.07 -4.22
N ARG A 42 16.86 0.48 -3.37
CA ARG A 42 18.17 1.01 -3.80
C ARG A 42 19.25 -0.01 -3.44
N LEU A 43 20.22 -0.18 -4.34
CA LEU A 43 21.46 -0.87 -4.02
C LEU A 43 22.27 0.06 -3.12
N LEU A 44 22.71 -0.46 -1.98
CA LEU A 44 23.54 0.26 -1.02
C LEU A 44 24.96 -0.32 -1.03
N ASP A 45 25.96 0.54 -0.90
CA ASP A 45 27.32 0.12 -0.58
C ASP A 45 27.44 -0.28 0.92
N PRO A 46 28.60 -0.80 1.36
CA PRO A 46 28.81 -1.17 2.77
C PRO A 46 28.66 0.00 3.76
N ASP A 47 28.82 1.24 3.31
CA ASP A 47 28.64 2.46 4.11
C ASP A 47 27.17 2.95 4.09
N GLY A 48 26.26 2.22 3.43
CA GLY A 48 24.84 2.53 3.34
C GLY A 48 24.49 3.58 2.28
N ARG A 49 25.43 3.96 1.40
CA ARG A 49 25.18 4.96 0.35
C ARG A 49 24.50 4.33 -0.85
N ALA A 50 23.53 5.04 -1.42
CA ALA A 50 22.75 4.52 -2.53
C ALA A 50 23.52 4.58 -3.87
N VAL A 51 24.02 3.44 -4.33
CA VAL A 51 24.86 3.30 -5.53
C VAL A 51 24.08 2.88 -6.78
N GLY A 52 22.83 2.41 -6.64
CA GLY A 52 22.05 2.00 -7.82
C GLY A 52 20.64 1.52 -7.51
N PHE A 53 20.05 0.83 -8.47
CA PHE A 53 18.80 0.06 -8.37
C PHE A 53 18.84 -1.11 -9.37
N VAL A 54 18.08 -2.17 -9.12
CA VAL A 54 18.00 -3.33 -10.03
C VAL A 54 16.78 -3.14 -10.94
N PRO A 55 16.91 -3.10 -12.28
CA PRO A 55 15.75 -2.99 -13.16
C PRO A 55 14.76 -4.12 -12.91
N MET A 56 13.49 -3.78 -12.68
CA MET A 56 12.43 -4.78 -12.59
C MET A 56 11.85 -4.99 -13.97
N ASN A 57 11.79 -6.25 -14.41
CA ASN A 57 11.10 -6.59 -15.64
C ASN A 57 9.59 -6.66 -15.34
N LEU A 58 8.89 -5.54 -15.57
CA LEU A 58 7.47 -5.39 -15.24
C LEU A 58 6.52 -5.98 -16.30
N TRP A 59 7.07 -6.52 -17.40
CA TRP A 59 6.31 -6.83 -18.61
C TRP A 59 6.58 -8.23 -19.19
N GLU A 60 7.18 -9.13 -18.41
CA GLU A 60 7.26 -10.57 -18.73
C GLU A 60 6.11 -11.35 -18.09
#